data_AF-A0A2U9NSB4-F1
#
_entry.id   AF-A0A2U9NSB4-F1
#
_cell.length_a   1.000
_cell.length_b   1.000
_cell.length_c   1.000
_cell.angle_alpha   90.00
_cell.angle_beta   90.00
_cell.angle_gamma   90.00
#
_symmetry.space_group_name_H-M   'P 1'
#
loop_
_entity.id
_entity.type
_entity.pdbx_description
1 polymer ?
#
loop_
_entity_poly.entity_id
_entity_poly.type
_entity_poly.pdbx_seq_one_letter_code
_entity_poly.pdbx_strand_id
1 'polypeptide(L)' 'MLKITWLLLNIFLIIIIFSRSPQNKGFSSFATKSNLLGSPNSAERFLNNLTGFGIVIYFIIALKLNLLYNY' A
#
# COMPACT_ATOMS: atom_id res chain seq x y z
N MET A 1 11.07 3.02 -20.29
CA MET A 1 9.67 2.84 -19.81
C MET A 1 9.60 2.14 -18.46
N LEU A 2 10.27 0.99 -18.23
CA LEU A 2 10.28 0.28 -16.93
C LEU A 2 10.68 1.13 -15.71
N LYS A 3 11.64 2.07 -15.86
CA LYS A 3 12.01 3.01 -14.79
C LYS A 3 10.85 3.93 -14.37
N ILE A 4 10.03 4.39 -15.33
CA ILE A 4 8.87 5.24 -15.07
C ILE A 4 7.77 4.42 -14.36
N THR A 5 7.54 3.19 -14.80
CA THR A 5 6.62 2.26 -14.13
C THR A 5 7.05 1.97 -12.70
N TRP A 6 8.35 1.81 -12.45
CA TRP A 6 8.90 1.61 -11.11
C TRP A 6 8.74 2.84 -10.20
N LEU A 7 8.93 4.04 -10.76
CA LEU A 7 8.70 5.30 -10.05
C LEU A 7 7.21 5.49 -9.68
N LEU A 8 6.30 5.20 -10.62
CA LEU A 8 4.85 5.20 -10.36
C LEU A 8 4.46 4.21 -9.26
N LEU A 9 5.05 3.01 -9.26
CA LEU A 9 4.76 1.99 -8.25
C LEU A 9 5.21 2.44 -6.84
N ASN A 10 6.35 3.14 -6.73
CA ASN A 10 6.79 3.72 -5.46
C ASN A 10 5.80 4.76 -4.95
N ILE A 11 5.42 5.74 -5.79
CA ILE A 11 4.48 6.80 -5.41
C ILE A 11 3.14 6.19 -4.99
N PHE A 12 2.65 5.20 -5.73
CA PHE A 12 1.42 4.49 -5.41
C PHE A 12 1.50 3.76 -4.05
N LEU A 13 2.59 3.05 -3.78
CA LEU A 13 2.81 2.38 -2.49
C LEU A 13 2.86 3.39 -1.34
N ILE A 14 3.54 4.53 -1.52
CA ILE A 14 3.61 5.59 -0.52
C ILE A 14 2.20 6.13 -0.21
N ILE A 15 1.38 6.41 -1.22
CA ILE A 15 0.00 6.89 -1.05
C ILE A 15 -0.84 5.86 -0.29
N ILE A 16 -0.74 4.58 -0.65
CA ILE A 16 -1.50 3.51 0.04
C ILE A 16 -1.08 3.38 1.50
N ILE A 17 0.22 3.40 1.77
CA ILE A 17 0.75 3.28 3.13
C ILE A 17 0.33 4.49 3.97
N PHE A 18 0.33 5.70 3.40
CA PHE A 18 -0.11 6.91 4.09
C PHE A 18 -1.62 6.96 4.31
N SER A 19 -2.40 6.41 3.38
CA SER A 19 -3.87 6.31 3.47
C SER A 19 -4.33 5.29 4.53
N ARG A 20 -3.44 4.41 5.00
CA ARG A 20 -3.72 3.49 6.10
C ARG A 20 -3.94 4.26 7.41
N SER A 21 -5.17 4.22 7.93
CA SER A 21 -5.51 4.79 9.23
C SER A 21 -4.71 4.11 10.37
N PRO A 22 -4.21 4.86 11.37
CA PRO A 22 -3.47 4.29 12.49
C PRO A 22 -4.36 3.35 13.31
N GLN A 23 -3.85 2.14 13.61
CA GLN A 23 -4.48 1.16 14.48
C GLN A 23 -4.37 1.55 15.97
N ASN A 24 -4.86 2.73 16.35
CA ASN A 24 -4.92 3.11 17.76
C ASN A 24 -6.23 2.59 18.36
N LYS A 25 -6.19 1.35 18.86
CA LYS A 25 -7.25 0.67 19.61
C LYS A 25 -7.44 1.24 21.05
N GLY A 26 -7.37 2.55 21.21
CA GLY A 26 -7.65 3.24 22.48
C GLY A 26 -9.09 3.77 22.55
N PHE A 27 -9.39 4.63 23.53
CA PHE A 27 -10.68 5.33 23.74
C PHE A 27 -11.27 6.02 22.48
N SER A 28 -10.49 6.17 21.41
CA SER A 28 -10.91 6.58 20.06
C SER A 28 -11.88 5.61 19.37
N SER A 29 -11.95 4.34 19.78
CA SER A 29 -12.91 3.36 19.23
C SER A 29 -14.37 3.71 19.54
N PHE A 30 -14.63 4.61 20.50
CA PHE A 30 -15.98 5.06 20.84
C PHE A 30 -16.47 6.25 20.00
N ALA A 31 -15.57 6.99 19.34
CA ALA A 31 -15.91 8.29 18.74
C ALA A 31 -16.01 8.31 17.21
N THR A 32 -15.67 7.24 16.49
CA THR A 32 -15.56 7.31 15.02
C THR A 32 -16.44 6.29 14.32
N LYS A 33 -17.73 6.63 14.18
CA LYS A 33 -18.60 6.06 13.14
C LYS A 33 -18.54 6.96 11.89
N SER A 34 -17.39 7.01 11.22
CA SER A 34 -17.31 7.63 9.89
C SER A 34 -17.13 6.54 8.84
N ASN A 35 -18.26 6.05 8.33
CA ASN A 35 -18.34 5.03 7.27
C ASN A 35 -18.03 5.65 5.88
N LEU A 36 -16.93 6.37 5.73
CA LEU A 36 -16.59 7.00 4.44
C LEU A 36 -16.14 5.98 3.38
N LEU A 37 -15.66 4.79 3.80
CA LEU A 37 -15.08 3.75 2.93
C LEU A 37 -15.67 2.34 3.18
N GLY A 38 -16.86 2.27 3.80
CA GLY A 38 -17.43 1.00 4.28
C GLY A 38 -16.97 0.67 5.71
N SER A 39 -17.11 -0.60 6.13
CA SER A 39 -16.75 -0.97 7.51
C SER A 39 -15.23 -0.79 7.72
N PRO A 40 -14.79 -0.13 8.81
CA PRO A 40 -13.37 0.15 9.07
C PRO A 40 -12.48 -1.09 8.97
N ASN A 41 -12.97 -2.24 9.44
CA ASN A 41 -12.26 -3.52 9.39
C ASN A 41 -12.11 -4.09 7.96
N SER A 42 -13.07 -3.84 7.07
CA SER A 42 -13.01 -4.33 5.68
C SER A 42 -12.09 -3.48 4.81
N ALA A 43 -12.17 -2.16 4.94
CA ALA A 43 -11.28 -1.23 4.23
C ALA A 43 -9.82 -1.45 4.63
N GLU A 44 -9.57 -1.69 5.92
CA GLU A 44 -8.23 -1.97 6.43
C GLU A 44 -7.67 -3.29 5.87
N ARG A 45 -8.46 -4.37 5.87
CA ARG A 45 -8.07 -5.65 5.27
C ARG A 45 -7.80 -5.54 3.77
N PHE A 46 -8.65 -4.81 3.04
CA PHE A 46 -8.45 -4.56 1.62
C PHE A 46 -7.13 -3.82 1.36
N LEU A 47 -6.89 -2.72 2.08
CA LEU A 47 -5.65 -1.96 1.95
C LEU A 47 -4.42 -2.78 2.36
N ASN A 48 -4.52 -3.63 3.38
CA ASN A 48 -3.43 -4.52 3.79
C ASN A 48 -3.08 -5.55 2.71
N ASN A 49 -4.09 -6.22 2.15
CA ASN A 49 -3.90 -7.19 1.09
C ASN A 49 -3.36 -6.53 -0.19
N LEU A 50 -3.89 -5.35 -0.54
CA LEU A 50 -3.44 -4.55 -1.68
C LEU A 50 -1.98 -4.11 -1.52
N THR A 51 -1.60 -3.65 -0.32
CA THR A 51 -0.21 -3.28 -0.01
C THR A 51 0.72 -4.48 -0.12
N GLY A 52 0.34 -5.63 0.46
CA GLY A 52 1.12 -6.86 0.38
C GLY A 52 1.36 -7.31 -1.06
N PHE A 53 0.31 -7.29 -1.88
CA PHE A 53 0.42 -7.60 -3.31
C PHE A 53 1.32 -6.60 -4.06
N GLY A 54 1.18 -5.31 -3.76
CA GLY A 54 2.02 -4.25 -4.34
C GLY A 54 3.51 -4.42 -4.00
N ILE A 55 3.84 -4.83 -2.77
CA ILE A 55 5.21 -5.11 -2.34
C ILE A 55 5.82 -6.29 -3.12
N VAL A 56 5.05 -7.36 -3.33
CA VAL A 56 5.52 -8.53 -4.10
C VAL A 56 5.83 -8.13 -5.56
N ILE A 57 4.93 -7.37 -6.20
CA ILE A 57 5.14 -6.86 -7.56
C ILE A 57 6.37 -5.95 -7.60
N TYR A 58 6.49 -5.05 -6.64
CA TYR A 58 7.65 -4.15 -6.52
C TYR A 58 8.95 -4.93 -6.49
N PHE A 59 9.01 -6.00 -5.69
CA PHE A 59 10.20 -6.83 -5.56
C PHE A 59 10.58 -7.53 -6.87
N ILE A 60 9.61 -8.11 -7.58
CA ILE A 60 9.83 -8.76 -8.88
C ILE A 60 10.34 -7.77 -9.92
N ILE A 61 9.75 -6.57 -9.97
CA ILE A 61 10.16 -5.51 -10.90
C ILE A 61 11.57 -5.02 -10.55
N ALA A 62 11.89 -4.87 -9.26
CA ALA A 62 13.22 -4.46 -8.80
C ALA A 62 14.30 -5.48 -9.21
N LEU A 63 14.04 -6.78 -9.06
CA LEU A 63 14.96 -7.83 -9.52
C LEU A 63 15.17 -7.78 -11.03
N LYS A 64 14.09 -7.68 -11.82
CA LYS A 64 14.21 -7.57 -13.29
C LYS A 64 14.98 -6.33 -13.72
N LEU A 65 14.74 -5.18 -13.09
CA LEU A 65 15.48 -3.94 -13.37
C LEU A 65 16.95 -4.07 -12.98
N ASN A 66 17.26 -4.69 -11.84
CA ASN A 66 18.63 -4.89 -11.41
C ASN A 66 19.41 -5.78 -12.40
N LEU A 67 18.82 -6.92 -12.81
CA LEU A 67 19.44 -7.83 -13.78
C LEU A 67 19.60 -7.21 -15.18
N LEU A 68 18.67 -6.35 -15.61
CA LEU A 68 18.74 -5.72 -16.93
C LEU A 68 19.79 -4.59 -17.01
N TYR A 69 20.12 -3.95 -15.89
CA TYR A 69 20.99 -2.76 -15.87
C TYR A 69 22.37 -3.00 -15.23
N ASN A 70 22.56 -4.03 -14.41
CA ASN A 70 23.84 -4.35 -13.76
C ASN A 70 24.54 -5.60 -14.31
N TYR A 71 23.93 -6.30 -15.27
CA TYR A 71 24.55 -7.33 -16.11
C TYR A 71 24.41 -6.95 -17.58
#